data_AF-A0A2X2JGN8-F1
#
_entry.id   AF-A0A2X2JGN8-F1
#
_cell.length_a   1.000
_cell.length_b   1.000
_cell.length_c   1.000
_cell.angle_alpha   90.00
_cell.angle_beta   90.00
_cell.angle_gamma   90.00
#
_symmetry.space_group_name_H-M   'P 1'
#
loop_
_entity.id
_entity.type
_entity.pdbx_description
1 polymer ?
#
loop_
_entity_poly.entity_id
_entity_poly.type
_entity_poly.pdbx_seq_one_letter_code
_entity_poly.pdbx_strand_id
1 'polypeptide(L)' 'MKMIEVVAAIIERDGKILLAQRPAQSDQAGLWEFAGGKVELDES' A
#
# COMPACT_ATOMS: atom_id res chain seq x y z
N MET A 1 19.69 -0.38 -11.77
CA MET A 1 18.50 -0.52 -10.91
C MET A 1 17.36 0.25 -11.56
N LYS A 2 16.16 -0.33 -11.63
CA LYS A 2 14.95 0.36 -12.10
C LYS A 2 14.25 0.97 -10.89
N MET A 3 13.91 2.25 -10.94
CA MET A 3 13.05 2.86 -9.92
C MET A 3 11.61 2.42 -10.18
N ILE A 4 10.91 2.06 -9.11
CA ILE A 4 9.48 1.75 -9.14
C ILE A 4 8.83 2.77 -8.22
N GLU A 5 7.98 3.62 -8.79
CA GLU A 5 7.20 4.59 -8.02
C GLU A 5 6.00 3.89 -7.40
N VAL A 6 5.82 4.10 -6.09
CA VAL A 6 4.75 3.49 -5.30
C VAL A 6 4.23 4.56 -4.34
N VAL A 7 2.90 4.66 -4.23
CA VAL A 7 2.23 5.55 -3.29
C VAL A 7 1.54 4.74 -2.19
N ALA A 8 1.44 5.34 -1.01
CA ALA A 8 0.71 4.81 0.14
C ALA A 8 -0.29 5.87 0.64
N ALA A 9 -1.53 5.46 0.85
CA ALA A 9 -2.61 6.26 1.38
C ALA A 9 -2.67 6.13 2.91
N ILE A 10 -2.68 7.27 3.60
CA ILE A 10 -3.02 7.36 5.02
C ILE A 10 -4.48 7.76 5.11
N ILE A 11 -5.33 6.82 5.46
CA ILE A 11 -6.77 7.05 5.64
C ILE A 11 -7.06 7.03 7.14
N GLU A 12 -7.35 8.20 7.70
CA GLU A 12 -7.71 8.37 9.10
C GLU A 12 -9.22 8.53 9.27
N ARG A 13 -9.80 7.84 10.25
CA ARG A 13 -11.18 8.05 10.71
C ARG A 13 -11.30 7.75 12.20
N ASP A 14 -11.95 8.64 12.95
CA ASP A 14 -12.16 8.49 14.39
C ASP A 14 -10.87 8.24 15.20
N GLY A 15 -9.77 8.91 14.80
CA GLY A 15 -8.44 8.76 15.40
C GLY A 15 -7.75 7.42 15.13
N LYS A 16 -8.28 6.62 14.18
CA LYS A 16 -7.70 5.34 13.75
C LYS A 16 -7.26 5.43 12.30
N ILE A 17 -6.19 4.70 11.98
CA ILE A 17 -5.65 4.63 10.62
C ILE A 17 -6.01 3.28 9.99
N LEU A 18 -6.44 3.30 8.74
CA LEU A 18 -6.71 2.08 7.97
C LEU A 18 -5.39 1.37 7.62
N LEU A 19 -5.30 0.10 7.98
CA LEU A 19 -4.26 -0.81 7.52
C LEU A 19 -4.93 -1.97 6.76
N ALA A 20 -4.30 -2.39 5.67
CA ALA A 20 -4.68 -3.56 4.91
C ALA A 20 -3.83 -4.76 5.35
N GLN A 21 -4.43 -5.95 5.41
CA GLN A 21 -3.67 -7.17 5.64
C GLN A 21 -3.21 -7.74 4.29
N ARG A 22 -1.92 -8.08 4.20
CA ARG A 22 -1.33 -8.66 3.01
C ARG A 22 -1.91 -10.04 2.69
N PRO A 23 -2.29 -10.32 1.42
CA PRO A 23 -2.90 -11.58 1.03
C PRO A 23 -1.94 -12.76 1.21
N ALA A 24 -2.50 -13.96 1.38
CA ALA A 24 -1.74 -15.17 1.72
C ALA A 24 -0.67 -15.56 0.68
N GLN A 25 -0.86 -15.16 -0.58
CA GLN A 25 0.07 -15.47 -1.68
C GLN A 25 1.13 -14.38 -1.91
N SER A 26 1.17 -13.33 -1.09
CA SER A 26 2.16 -12.26 -1.19
C SER A 26 3.38 -12.51 -0.31
N ASP A 27 4.52 -11.93 -0.67
CA ASP A 27 5.65 -11.81 0.24
C ASP A 27 5.19 -11.13 1.53
N GLN A 28 5.68 -11.58 2.69
CA GLN A 28 5.23 -11.06 3.99
C GLN A 28 3.71 -11.20 4.24
N ALA A 29 3.12 -12.30 3.79
CA ALA A 29 1.71 -12.64 3.99
C ALA A 29 1.26 -12.45 5.46
N GLY A 30 0.05 -11.90 5.64
CA GLY A 30 -0.56 -11.73 6.94
C GLY A 30 -0.06 -10.51 7.74
N LEU A 31 1.02 -9.85 7.32
CA LEU A 31 1.45 -8.58 7.90
C LEU A 31 0.56 -7.42 7.43
N TRP A 32 0.68 -6.29 8.13
CA TRP A 32 -0.03 -5.05 7.82
C TRP A 32 0.72 -4.19 6.82
N GLU A 33 -0.03 -3.50 5.97
CA GLU A 33 0.47 -2.47 5.05
C GLU A 33 -0.51 -1.28 4.97
N PHE A 34 -0.01 -0.14 4.47
CA PHE A 34 -0.89 0.94 4.05
C PHE A 34 -1.51 0.61 2.70
N ALA A 35 -2.78 0.97 2.52
CA ALA A 35 -3.41 0.89 1.20
C ALA A 35 -2.64 1.76 0.20
N GLY A 36 -2.52 1.36 -1.05
CA GLY A 36 -1.67 2.06 -2.01
C GLY A 36 -1.52 1.30 -3.32
N GLY A 37 -0.50 1.66 -4.09
CA GLY A 37 -0.25 1.04 -5.38
C GLY A 37 0.99 1.57 -6.09
N LYS A 38 1.41 0.83 -7.11
CA LYS A 38 2.41 1.28 -8.07
C LYS A 38 1.82 2.39 -8.93
N VAL A 39 2.61 3.43 -9.17
CA VAL A 39 2.26 4.51 -10.10
C VAL A 39 2.65 4.06 -11.50
N GLU A 40 1.70 4.07 -12.43
CA GLU A 40 1.96 3.88 -13.85
C GLU A 40 2.43 5.18 -14.52
N LEU A 41 3.08 5.08 -15.68
CA LEU A 41 3.81 6.18 -16.34
C LEU A 41 2.97 7.43 -16.65
N ASP A 42 1.66 7.25 -16.69
CA ASP A 42 0.64 8.20 -17.11
C ASP A 42 -0.37 8.49 -15.99
N GLU A 43 -0.10 8.03 -14.77
CA GLU A 43 -0.84 8.35 -13.54
C GLU A 43 -0.16 9.49 -12.75
N SER A 44 -0.96 10.24 -12.00
CA SER A 44 -0.51 11.40 -11.20
C SER A 44 -1.28 11.53 -9.89
#